data_AF-A0AAW8T984-F1
#
_entry.id   AF-A0AAW8T984-F1
#
_cell.length_a   1.000
_cell.length_b   1.000
_cell.length_c   1.000
_cell.angle_alpha   90.00
_cell.angle_beta   90.00
_cell.angle_gamma   90.00
#
_symmetry.space_group_name_H-M   'P 1'
#
loop_
_entity.id
_entity.type
_entity.pdbx_description
1 polymer ?
#
loop_
_entity_poly.entity_id
_entity_poly.type
_entity_poly.pdbx_seq_one_letter_code
_entity_poly.pdbx_strand_id
1 'polypeptide(L)'
;MREQEDRHESEKRFVKDHFFEKGYWGNKFYIGILTIIGWIAVGIPVYWTLSSTLLKNNSQVYYVWKDRTGEAVYYHTGFQFLVSLGILSIGLFFLVLRNNHRIKYHERVEKLYDDEGLGIRKTALNTFYSERFGSEETRHEIRYYSVPEEKNLADATIRELYKEAERHGD
;
A
#
# COMPACT_ATOMS: atom_id res chain seq x y z
N MET A 1 -12.74 34.94 -8.06
CA MET A 1 -13.97 34.21 -8.41
C MET A 1 -13.67 32.90 -9.12
N ARG A 2 -12.85 32.87 -10.18
CA ARG A 2 -12.41 31.62 -10.85
C ARG A 2 -11.79 30.57 -9.93
N GLU A 3 -10.93 30.98 -8.99
CA GLU A 3 -10.32 30.05 -8.00
C GLU A 3 -11.31 29.39 -7.02
N GLN A 4 -12.50 29.97 -6.81
CA GLN A 4 -13.53 29.34 -5.98
C GLN A 4 -14.39 28.35 -6.77
N GLU A 5 -14.64 28.62 -8.06
CA GLU A 5 -15.28 27.67 -8.97
C GLU A 5 -14.42 26.43 -9.22
N ASP A 6 -13.11 26.59 -9.45
CA ASP A 6 -12.18 25.46 -9.67
C ASP A 6 -12.04 24.57 -8.43
N ARG A 7 -12.11 25.15 -7.22
CA ARG A 7 -12.15 24.38 -5.96
C ARG A 7 -13.41 23.53 -5.83
N HIS A 8 -14.59 24.07 -6.15
CA HIS A 8 -15.84 23.29 -6.08
C HIS A 8 -15.97 22.23 -7.18
N GLU A 9 -15.38 22.46 -8.36
CA GLU A 9 -15.26 21.47 -9.43
C GLU A 9 -14.29 20.33 -9.05
N SER A 10 -13.12 20.67 -8.50
CA SER A 10 -12.15 19.67 -8.03
C SER A 10 -12.66 18.85 -6.84
N GLU A 11 -13.47 19.44 -5.95
CA GLU A 11 -14.16 18.71 -4.86
C GLU A 11 -15.13 17.64 -5.35
N LYS A 12 -15.76 17.83 -6.52
CA LYS A 12 -16.65 16.81 -7.15
C LYS A 12 -15.88 15.64 -7.77
N ARG A 13 -14.57 15.79 -7.99
CA ARG A 13 -13.67 14.74 -8.51
C ARG A 13 -13.23 13.74 -7.44
N PHE A 14 -13.37 14.08 -6.16
CA PHE A 14 -13.15 13.12 -5.09
C PHE A 14 -14.36 12.19 -4.98
N VAL A 15 -14.11 10.90 -4.77
CA VAL A 15 -15.15 9.88 -4.57
C VAL A 15 -16.01 10.29 -3.38
N LYS A 16 -17.22 10.78 -3.65
CA LYS A 16 -18.19 11.13 -2.61
C LYS A 16 -18.83 9.86 -2.08
N ASP A 17 -18.43 9.49 -0.86
CA ASP A 17 -19.05 8.38 -0.14
C ASP A 17 -20.25 8.90 0.65
N HIS A 18 -21.43 8.35 0.34
CA HIS A 18 -22.68 8.64 1.04
C HIS A 18 -22.61 8.39 2.55
N PHE A 19 -21.67 7.55 3.02
CA PHE A 19 -21.46 7.35 4.46
C PHE A 19 -20.95 8.61 5.17
N PHE A 20 -20.19 9.50 4.53
CA PHE A 20 -19.64 10.71 5.18
C PHE A 20 -20.49 11.96 4.95
N GLU A 21 -21.50 11.89 4.10
CA GLU A 21 -22.38 13.02 3.79
C GLU A 21 -23.37 13.32 4.93
N LYS A 22 -23.84 14.58 4.99
CA LYS A 22 -24.81 15.05 5.98
C LYS A 22 -26.22 14.68 5.50
N GLY A 23 -26.98 13.93 6.30
CA GLY A 23 -28.37 13.54 6.02
C GLY A 23 -28.62 12.04 5.79
N TYR A 24 -27.59 11.26 5.43
CA TYR A 24 -27.69 9.82 5.18
C TYR A 24 -27.56 8.98 6.46
N TRP A 25 -28.44 9.22 7.44
CA TRP A 25 -28.38 8.53 8.74
C TRP A 25 -28.67 7.03 8.65
N GLY A 26 -29.56 6.60 7.74
CA GLY A 26 -29.87 5.20 7.50
C GLY A 26 -28.67 4.39 7.02
N ASN A 27 -27.91 4.91 6.06
CA ASN A 27 -26.70 4.25 5.54
C ASN A 27 -25.62 4.12 6.62
N LYS A 28 -25.44 5.16 7.44
CA LYS A 28 -24.52 5.13 8.59
C LYS A 28 -24.88 4.03 9.58
N PHE A 29 -26.17 3.88 9.88
CA PHE A 29 -26.65 2.85 10.79
C PHE A 29 -26.49 1.44 10.22
N TYR A 30 -26.87 1.22 8.96
CA TYR A 30 -26.72 -0.07 8.28
C TYR A 30 -25.25 -0.51 8.20
N ILE A 31 -24.35 0.38 7.78
CA ILE A 31 -22.91 0.12 7.72
C ILE A 31 -22.34 -0.13 9.12
N GLY A 32 -22.80 0.62 10.13
CA GLY A 32 -22.42 0.40 11.53
C GLY A 32 -22.82 -0.98 12.03
N ILE A 33 -24.05 -1.42 11.76
CA ILE A 33 -24.52 -2.78 12.08
C ILE A 33 -23.68 -3.84 11.38
N LEU A 34 -23.46 -3.70 10.06
CA LEU A 34 -22.63 -4.64 9.31
C LEU A 34 -21.21 -4.71 9.86
N THR A 35 -20.67 -3.58 10.28
CA THR A 35 -19.33 -3.50 10.88
C THR A 35 -19.30 -4.24 12.21
N ILE A 36 -20.30 -4.05 13.08
CA ILE A 36 -20.41 -4.79 14.35
C ILE A 36 -20.55 -6.29 14.09
N ILE A 37 -21.40 -6.70 13.14
CA ILE A 37 -21.57 -8.10 12.75
C ILE A 37 -20.24 -8.67 12.23
N GLY A 38 -19.51 -7.91 11.40
CA GLY A 38 -18.19 -8.29 10.92
C GLY A 38 -17.20 -8.50 12.06
N TRP A 39 -17.17 -7.60 13.05
CA TRP A 39 -16.31 -7.75 14.23
C TRP A 39 -16.70 -8.94 15.10
N ILE A 40 -18.00 -9.25 15.24
CA ILE A 40 -18.45 -10.46 15.95
C ILE A 40 -18.01 -11.71 15.18
N ALA A 41 -18.15 -11.72 13.86
CA ALA A 41 -17.72 -12.83 13.00
C ALA A 41 -16.21 -13.08 13.07
N VAL A 42 -15.40 -12.03 13.30
CA VAL A 42 -13.95 -12.15 13.56
C VAL A 42 -13.66 -12.55 15.02
N GLY A 43 -14.40 -11.99 15.97
CA GLY A 43 -14.19 -12.19 17.40
C GLY A 43 -14.51 -13.61 17.86
N ILE A 44 -15.57 -14.23 17.31
CA ILE A 44 -15.99 -15.59 17.68
C ILE A 44 -14.88 -16.62 17.43
N PRO A 45 -14.31 -16.76 16.21
CA PRO A 45 -13.21 -17.69 15.95
C PRO A 45 -11.95 -17.42 16.80
N VAL A 46 -11.63 -16.14 17.03
CA VAL A 46 -10.49 -15.75 17.88
C VAL A 46 -10.73 -16.19 19.32
N TYR A 47 -11.90 -15.91 19.88
CA TYR A 47 -12.27 -16.35 21.22
C TYR A 47 -12.28 -17.88 21.33
N TRP A 48 -12.83 -18.59 20.34
CA TRP A 48 -12.80 -20.06 20.30
C TRP A 48 -11.37 -20.59 20.29
N THR A 49 -10.49 -20.00 19.50
CA THR A 49 -9.08 -20.41 19.42
C THR A 49 -8.35 -20.15 20.75
N LEU A 50 -8.48 -18.96 21.32
CA LEU A 50 -7.81 -18.56 22.56
C LEU A 50 -8.32 -19.32 23.78
N SER A 51 -9.65 -19.46 23.91
CA SER A 51 -10.27 -20.29 24.95
C SER A 51 -9.78 -21.73 24.85
N SER A 52 -9.65 -22.25 23.63
CA SER A 52 -9.35 -23.67 23.40
C SER A 52 -7.86 -24.03 23.55
N THR A 53 -6.97 -23.05 23.50
CA THR A 53 -5.52 -23.25 23.53
C THR A 53 -4.89 -22.63 24.78
N LEU A 54 -4.77 -21.31 24.82
CA LEU A 54 -4.01 -20.57 25.84
C LEU A 54 -4.74 -20.44 27.18
N LEU A 55 -6.08 -20.36 27.15
CA LEU A 55 -6.91 -20.13 28.34
C LEU A 55 -7.53 -21.41 28.90
N LYS A 56 -7.12 -22.59 28.40
CA LYS A 56 -7.69 -23.90 28.79
C LYS A 56 -7.67 -24.15 30.32
N ASN A 57 -6.67 -23.61 31.03
CA ASN A 57 -6.50 -23.82 32.47
C ASN A 57 -7.05 -22.67 33.34
N ASN A 58 -7.74 -21.68 32.75
CA ASN A 58 -8.32 -20.56 33.48
C ASN A 58 -9.79 -20.84 33.82
N SER A 59 -10.12 -20.93 35.11
CA SER A 59 -11.48 -21.20 35.60
C SER A 59 -12.47 -20.06 35.35
N GLN A 60 -12.00 -18.86 35.00
CA GLN A 60 -12.83 -17.68 34.74
C GLN A 60 -13.31 -17.58 33.28
N VAL A 61 -12.82 -18.44 32.37
CA VAL A 61 -13.11 -18.38 30.94
C VAL A 61 -14.02 -19.53 30.54
N TYR A 62 -15.08 -19.24 29.78
CA TYR A 62 -15.94 -20.29 29.23
C TYR A 62 -15.19 -21.04 28.12
N TYR A 63 -14.81 -22.27 28.42
CA TYR A 63 -14.14 -23.16 27.48
C TYR A 63 -15.17 -23.83 26.56
N VAL A 64 -15.07 -23.55 25.26
CA VAL A 64 -16.08 -23.96 24.27
C VAL A 64 -16.04 -25.46 23.99
N TRP A 65 -14.86 -26.07 23.95
CA TRP A 65 -14.67 -27.49 23.60
C TRP A 65 -14.40 -28.38 24.81
N LYS A 66 -15.24 -28.30 25.85
CA LYS A 66 -15.05 -28.98 27.15
C LYS A 66 -15.00 -30.51 27.09
N ASP A 67 -15.58 -31.11 26.06
CA ASP A 67 -15.60 -32.55 25.91
C ASP A 67 -14.41 -33.09 25.10
N ARG A 68 -14.05 -34.34 25.34
CA ARG A 68 -12.94 -35.00 24.62
C ARG A 68 -13.20 -35.11 23.11
N THR A 69 -14.46 -35.18 22.70
CA THR A 69 -14.83 -35.26 21.29
C THR A 69 -14.65 -33.91 20.60
N GLY A 70 -15.09 -32.81 21.21
CA GLY A 70 -14.89 -31.46 20.69
C GLY A 70 -13.42 -31.06 20.62
N GLU A 71 -12.62 -31.45 21.62
CA GLU A 71 -11.17 -31.25 21.58
C GLU A 71 -10.54 -31.99 20.40
N ALA A 72 -10.92 -33.26 20.17
CA ALA A 72 -10.41 -34.04 19.04
C ALA A 72 -10.82 -33.46 17.68
N VAL A 73 -12.07 -33.01 17.55
CA VAL A 73 -12.57 -32.33 16.35
C VAL A 73 -11.80 -31.03 16.11
N TYR A 74 -11.60 -30.21 17.14
CA TYR A 74 -10.85 -28.96 17.03
C TYR A 74 -9.44 -29.17 16.49
N TYR A 75 -8.68 -30.11 17.06
CA TYR A 75 -7.33 -30.40 16.58
C TYR A 75 -7.30 -31.03 15.19
N HIS A 76 -8.25 -31.92 14.88
CA HIS A 76 -8.34 -32.53 13.56
C HIS A 76 -8.65 -31.50 12.47
N THR A 77 -9.68 -30.67 12.70
CA THR A 77 -10.06 -29.60 11.77
C THR A 77 -8.97 -28.54 11.66
N GLY A 78 -8.32 -28.17 12.77
CA GLY A 78 -7.17 -27.26 12.76
C GLY A 78 -6.00 -27.80 11.93
N PHE A 79 -5.70 -29.10 12.05
CA PHE A 79 -4.68 -29.75 11.23
C PHE A 79 -5.06 -29.76 9.75
N GLN A 80 -6.31 -30.12 9.41
CA GLN A 80 -6.80 -30.05 8.03
C GLN A 80 -6.68 -28.64 7.45
N PHE A 81 -7.04 -27.61 8.23
CA PHE A 81 -6.91 -26.22 7.82
C PHE A 81 -5.46 -25.84 7.51
N LEU A 82 -4.50 -26.24 8.36
CA LEU A 82 -3.08 -25.99 8.12
C LEU A 82 -2.56 -26.70 6.87
N VAL A 83 -2.98 -27.94 6.64
CA VAL A 83 -2.62 -28.69 5.42
C VAL A 83 -3.19 -28.00 4.18
N SER A 84 -4.46 -27.62 4.19
CA SER A 84 -5.10 -26.88 3.08
C SER A 84 -4.42 -25.54 2.84
N LEU A 85 -4.10 -24.79 3.90
CA LEU A 85 -3.37 -23.53 3.81
C LEU A 85 -1.97 -23.72 3.19
N GLY A 86 -1.27 -24.79 3.57
CA GLY A 86 0.03 -25.15 2.98
C GLY A 86 -0.07 -25.43 1.48
N ILE A 87 -1.04 -26.26 1.07
CA ILE A 87 -1.27 -26.58 -0.35
C ILE A 87 -1.62 -25.32 -1.15
N LEU A 88 -2.53 -24.48 -0.63
CA LEU A 88 -2.91 -23.23 -1.28
C LEU A 88 -1.73 -22.26 -1.39
N SER A 89 -0.93 -22.13 -0.33
CA SER A 89 0.24 -21.25 -0.32
C SER A 89 1.27 -21.69 -1.36
N ILE A 90 1.54 -23.00 -1.46
CA ILE A 90 2.43 -23.55 -2.48
C ILE A 90 1.87 -23.29 -3.88
N GLY A 91 0.58 -23.55 -4.11
CA GLY A 91 -0.09 -23.28 -5.39
C GLY A 91 -0.01 -21.81 -5.80
N LEU A 92 -0.31 -20.90 -4.87
CA LEU A 92 -0.20 -19.45 -5.08
C LEU A 92 1.23 -19.02 -5.35
N PHE A 93 2.21 -19.56 -4.62
CA PHE A 93 3.62 -19.27 -4.84
C PHE A 93 4.04 -19.62 -6.28
N PHE A 94 3.69 -20.81 -6.77
CA PHE A 94 3.96 -21.19 -8.16
C PHE A 94 3.19 -20.34 -9.18
N LEU A 95 1.95 -19.95 -8.88
CA LEU A 95 1.19 -19.04 -9.73
C LEU A 95 1.84 -17.67 -9.82
N VAL A 96 2.34 -17.11 -8.72
CA VAL A 96 3.07 -15.84 -8.70
C VAL A 96 4.36 -15.94 -9.51
N LEU A 97 5.15 -17.01 -9.31
CA LEU A 97 6.36 -17.25 -10.10
C LEU A 97 6.06 -17.36 -11.59
N ARG A 98 5.05 -18.16 -11.97
CA ARG A 98 4.61 -18.31 -13.36
C ARG A 98 4.12 -16.98 -13.93
N ASN A 99 3.37 -16.22 -13.16
CA ASN A 99 2.84 -14.92 -13.59
C ASN A 99 3.97 -13.92 -13.82
N ASN A 100 4.91 -13.81 -12.88
CA ASN A 100 6.06 -12.93 -13.01
C ASN A 100 6.96 -13.33 -14.20
N HIS A 101 7.17 -14.63 -14.39
CA HIS A 101 7.87 -15.14 -15.57
C HIS A 101 7.14 -14.79 -16.87
N ARG A 102 5.81 -14.96 -16.93
CA ARG A 102 5.03 -14.57 -18.10
C ARG A 102 5.10 -13.06 -18.38
N ILE A 103 4.96 -12.22 -17.35
CA ILE A 103 5.06 -10.78 -17.49
C ILE A 103 6.44 -10.39 -18.04
N LYS A 104 7.52 -10.95 -17.49
CA LYS A 104 8.89 -10.61 -17.90
C LYS A 104 9.23 -11.02 -19.33
N TYR A 105 8.75 -12.20 -19.79
CA TYR A 105 9.22 -12.80 -21.05
C TYR A 105 8.19 -12.79 -22.19
N HIS A 106 6.90 -12.70 -21.90
CA HIS A 106 5.84 -12.83 -22.91
C HIS A 106 5.00 -11.56 -23.07
N GLU A 107 4.80 -10.81 -21.98
CA GLU A 107 4.11 -9.53 -22.06
C GLU A 107 5.15 -8.45 -22.28
N ARG A 108 5.21 -7.91 -23.52
CA ARG A 108 5.88 -6.64 -23.73
C ARG A 108 5.04 -5.60 -23.01
N VAL A 109 5.36 -5.34 -21.75
CA VAL A 109 4.95 -4.10 -21.12
C VAL A 109 5.64 -3.02 -21.94
N GLU A 110 4.91 -2.41 -22.88
CA GLU A 110 5.40 -1.25 -23.61
C GLU A 110 5.85 -0.25 -22.55
N LYS A 111 7.15 0.09 -22.57
CA LYS A 111 7.68 1.09 -21.67
C LYS A 111 6.95 2.38 -22.02
N LEU A 112 6.09 2.84 -21.12
CA LEU A 112 5.34 4.10 -21.27
C LEU A 112 6.27 5.33 -21.17
N TYR A 113 7.56 5.12 -20.92
CA TYR A 113 8.57 6.14 -20.78
C TYR A 113 9.75 5.84 -21.72
N ASP A 114 10.33 6.91 -22.23
CA ASP A 114 11.55 6.86 -23.04
C ASP A 114 12.76 6.68 -22.12
N ASP A 115 13.46 5.54 -22.25
CA ASP A 115 14.66 5.23 -21.47
C ASP A 115 15.82 6.20 -21.79
N GLU A 116 15.94 6.63 -23.05
CA GLU A 116 17.03 7.47 -23.52
C GLU A 116 16.88 8.90 -22.96
N GLY A 117 15.70 9.50 -23.15
CA GLY A 117 15.35 10.78 -22.54
C GLY A 117 15.43 10.76 -21.01
N LEU A 118 15.06 9.65 -20.35
CA LEU A 118 15.22 9.51 -18.90
C LEU A 118 16.70 9.57 -18.48
N GLY A 119 17.58 8.91 -19.23
CA GLY A 119 19.03 8.92 -18.99
C GLY A 119 19.65 10.31 -19.13
N ILE A 120 19.26 11.04 -20.18
CA ILE A 120 19.68 12.42 -20.43
C ILE A 120 19.22 13.33 -19.29
N ARG A 121 17.94 13.27 -18.91
CA ARG A 121 17.38 14.05 -17.79
C ARG A 121 18.09 13.75 -16.48
N LYS A 122 18.35 12.46 -16.18
CA LYS A 122 19.04 12.04 -14.95
C LYS A 122 20.46 12.60 -14.88
N THR A 123 21.18 12.57 -16.00
CA THR A 123 22.55 13.09 -16.08
C THR A 123 22.56 14.61 -15.89
N ALA A 124 21.72 15.34 -16.64
CA ALA A 124 21.61 16.80 -16.51
C ALA A 124 21.21 17.24 -15.10
N LEU A 125 20.27 16.52 -14.50
CA LEU A 125 19.84 16.77 -13.12
C LEU A 125 21.00 16.55 -12.15
N ASN A 126 21.73 15.44 -12.26
CA ASN A 126 22.82 15.15 -11.34
C ASN A 126 23.98 16.16 -11.49
N THR A 127 24.31 16.58 -12.72
CA THR A 127 25.29 17.65 -12.97
C THR A 127 24.85 18.96 -12.31
N PHE A 128 23.61 19.39 -12.56
CA PHE A 128 23.06 20.60 -11.98
C PHE A 128 23.07 20.60 -10.44
N TYR A 129 22.65 19.49 -9.83
CA TYR A 129 22.69 19.37 -8.37
C TYR A 129 24.13 19.30 -7.84
N SER A 130 25.06 18.70 -8.58
CA SER A 130 26.45 18.57 -8.15
C SER A 130 27.18 19.91 -8.15
N GLU A 131 26.92 20.75 -9.16
CA GLU A 131 27.45 22.11 -9.21
C GLU A 131 26.89 22.99 -8.08
N ARG A 132 25.60 22.84 -7.76
CA ARG A 132 24.94 23.75 -6.81
C ARG A 132 25.07 23.30 -5.36
N PHE A 133 24.98 22.00 -5.09
CA PHE A 133 24.90 21.45 -3.74
C PHE A 133 26.08 20.54 -3.36
N GLY A 134 27.03 20.34 -4.27
CA GLY A 134 28.17 19.43 -4.06
C GLY A 134 27.87 18.00 -4.51
N SER A 135 28.89 17.15 -4.44
CA SER A 135 28.83 15.78 -4.97
C SER A 135 27.76 14.93 -4.29
N GLU A 136 27.33 13.88 -4.99
CA GLU A 136 26.28 12.97 -4.51
C GLU A 136 26.65 12.34 -3.16
N GLU A 137 27.91 11.97 -2.98
CA GLU A 137 28.42 11.36 -1.75
C GLU A 137 28.27 12.32 -0.56
N THR A 138 28.65 13.58 -0.73
CA THR A 138 28.52 14.60 0.32
C THR A 138 27.05 14.87 0.66
N ARG A 139 26.16 14.88 -0.34
CA ARG A 139 24.72 15.08 -0.11
C ARG A 139 24.09 13.93 0.67
N HIS A 140 24.56 12.69 0.45
CA HIS A 140 24.04 11.51 1.14
C HIS A 140 24.61 11.33 2.55
N GLU A 141 25.78 11.90 2.84
CA GLU A 141 26.39 11.85 4.16
C GLU A 141 25.76 12.84 5.16
N ILE A 142 25.33 14.02 4.69
CA ILE A 142 24.81 15.09 5.54
C ILE A 142 23.34 14.85 5.90
N ARG A 143 23.03 14.73 7.19
CA ARG A 143 21.66 14.51 7.68
C ARG A 143 20.79 15.78 7.68
N TYR A 144 21.39 16.94 7.85
CA TYR A 144 20.69 18.23 7.92
C TYR A 144 21.43 19.28 7.09
N TYR A 145 20.76 19.82 6.08
CA TYR A 145 21.28 20.88 5.20
C TYR A 145 20.28 22.03 5.16
N SER A 146 20.71 23.23 5.53
CA SER A 146 19.92 24.45 5.35
C SER A 146 20.28 25.04 3.99
N VAL A 147 19.29 25.16 3.10
CA VAL A 147 19.50 25.72 1.76
C VAL A 147 19.61 27.24 1.89
N PRO A 148 20.73 27.84 1.47
CA PRO A 148 20.86 29.30 1.40
C PRO A 148 19.88 29.89 0.38
N GLU A 149 19.41 31.13 0.60
CA GLU A 149 18.43 31.77 -0.29
C GLU A 149 18.93 31.85 -1.75
N GLU A 150 20.23 32.07 -1.96
CA GLU A 150 20.85 32.11 -3.28
C GLU A 150 20.84 30.76 -4.03
N LYS A 151 20.63 29.66 -3.32
CA LYS A 151 20.52 28.31 -3.87
C LYS A 151 19.10 27.83 -4.06
N ASN A 152 18.09 28.66 -3.76
CA ASN A 152 16.70 28.33 -4.02
C ASN A 152 16.44 28.18 -5.52
N LEU A 153 15.60 27.19 -5.86
CA LEU A 153 15.21 26.90 -7.23
C LEU A 153 13.95 27.70 -7.56
N ALA A 154 13.90 28.27 -8.77
CA ALA A 154 12.66 28.85 -9.28
C ALA A 154 11.74 27.73 -9.81
N ASP A 155 10.44 27.97 -9.84
CA ASP A 155 9.41 26.98 -10.21
C ASP A 155 9.64 26.32 -11.59
N ALA A 156 10.31 27.02 -12.51
CA ALA A 156 10.57 26.55 -13.87
C ALA A 156 11.94 25.88 -14.06
N THR A 157 12.87 26.01 -13.11
CA THR A 157 14.30 25.66 -13.30
C THR A 157 14.50 24.23 -13.78
N ILE A 158 13.84 23.25 -13.15
CA ILE A 158 14.00 21.82 -13.51
C ILE A 158 13.36 21.50 -14.88
N ARG A 159 12.25 22.15 -15.21
CA ARG A 159 11.56 21.97 -16.49
C ARG A 159 12.39 22.54 -17.64
N GLU A 160 13.06 23.67 -17.42
CA GLU A 160 13.96 24.28 -18.39
C GLU A 160 15.22 23.43 -18.58
N LEU A 161 15.80 22.93 -17.49
CA LEU A 161 16.93 22.01 -17.52
C LEU A 161 16.65 20.77 -18.39
N TYR A 162 15.47 20.15 -18.25
CA TYR A 162 15.12 19.00 -19.08
C TYR A 162 14.98 19.36 -20.56
N LYS A 163 14.34 20.50 -20.88
CA LYS A 163 14.21 20.96 -22.27
C LYS A 163 15.55 21.31 -22.91
N GLU A 164 16.52 21.76 -22.13
CA GLU A 164 17.87 22.07 -22.60
C GLU A 164 18.66 20.78 -22.82
N ALA A 165 18.63 19.86 -21.85
CA ALA A 165 19.31 18.57 -21.94
C ALA A 165 18.82 17.73 -23.13
N GLU A 166 17.50 17.71 -23.38
CA GLU A 166 16.92 17.01 -24.54
C GLU A 166 17.28 17.66 -25.88
N ARG A 167 17.51 18.98 -25.92
CA ARG A 167 17.92 19.69 -27.15
C ARG A 167 19.39 19.47 -27.51
N HIS A 168 20.22 19.08 -26.56
CA HIS A 168 21.65 18.81 -26.74
C HIS A 168 22.00 17.31 -26.75
N GLY A 169 21.00 16.44 -26.57
CA GLY A 169 21.15 14.98 -26.57
C GLY A 169 20.81 14.29 -27.89
N ASP A 170 20.34 15.03 -28.91
CA ASP A 170 20.22 14.61 -30.31
C ASP A 170 21.54 14.85 -31.09
#